data_AF-A0A966MUK5-F1
#
_entry.id   AF-A0A966MUK5-F1
#
_cell.length_a   1.000
_cell.length_b   1.000
_cell.length_c   1.000
_cell.angle_alpha   90.00
_cell.angle_beta   90.00
_cell.angle_gamma   90.00
#
_symmetry.space_group_name_H-M   'P 1'
#
loop_
_entity.id
_entity.type
_entity.pdbx_description
1 polymer ?
#
loop_
_entity_poly.entity_id
_entity_poly.type
_entity_poly.pdbx_seq_one_letter_code
_entity_poly.pdbx_strand_id
1 'polypeptide(L)'
;MAAGDTQITLIGNLTNDPELRFTPSGAAVAKFTVASTPRYMDRQTNEWKDGDTLFLQCQIWRQAAENVAETLTRGMRVIVSGRFKNLKQKPKVSQAALKKIKKKPCAFCRDKVTYIDYKDVATLRKYISDRGKIRARRITGACTQHQRQVTAAIKNSREVALLPYTSTAR
;
A
#
# COMPACT_ATOMS: atom_id res chain seq x y z
N MET A 1 -1.33 -30.24 25.17
CA MET A 1 -2.11 -28.99 25.28
C MET A 1 -1.30 -28.04 26.14
N ALA A 2 -1.09 -26.79 25.72
CA ALA A 2 -0.35 -25.83 26.53
C ALA A 2 -1.33 -25.02 27.38
N ALA A 3 -0.97 -24.72 28.63
CA ALA A 3 -1.77 -23.85 29.48
C ALA A 3 -1.87 -22.45 28.82
N GLY A 4 -3.10 -21.96 28.59
CA GLY A 4 -3.36 -20.63 28.00
C GLY A 4 -3.80 -20.60 26.53
N ASP A 5 -3.95 -21.75 25.86
CA ASP A 5 -4.47 -21.78 24.48
C ASP A 5 -5.98 -21.45 24.43
N THR A 6 -6.37 -20.37 23.74
CA THR A 6 -7.80 -20.03 23.48
C THR A 6 -8.43 -21.06 22.54
N GLN A 7 -9.34 -21.87 23.04
CA GLN A 7 -10.16 -22.80 22.25
C GLN A 7 -11.33 -22.05 21.62
N ILE A 8 -11.63 -22.34 20.37
CA ILE A 8 -12.81 -21.83 19.66
C ILE A 8 -13.50 -22.98 18.94
N THR A 9 -14.83 -22.98 18.98
CA THR A 9 -15.67 -23.86 18.17
C THR A 9 -16.48 -22.98 17.22
N LEU A 10 -16.39 -23.28 15.94
CA LEU A 10 -17.04 -22.56 14.86
C LEU A 10 -17.92 -23.53 14.07
N ILE A 11 -19.17 -23.13 13.82
CA ILE A 11 -20.08 -23.87 12.93
C ILE A 11 -20.38 -22.98 11.74
N GLY A 12 -20.19 -23.49 10.53
CA GLY A 12 -20.39 -22.71 9.33
C GLY A 12 -20.20 -23.51 8.05
N ASN A 13 -20.21 -22.83 6.92
CA ASN A 13 -20.07 -23.44 5.61
C ASN A 13 -18.72 -23.10 4.98
N LEU A 14 -18.16 -24.01 4.19
CA LEU A 14 -16.94 -23.75 3.43
C LEU A 14 -17.19 -22.73 2.33
N THR A 15 -16.37 -21.68 2.28
CA THR A 15 -16.45 -20.66 1.22
C THR A 15 -15.75 -21.07 -0.07
N ASN A 16 -14.77 -21.98 0.04
CA ASN A 16 -13.94 -22.50 -1.05
C ASN A 16 -13.58 -23.95 -0.77
N ASP A 17 -13.19 -24.69 -1.81
CA ASP A 17 -12.66 -26.05 -1.67
C ASP A 17 -11.36 -26.04 -0.84
N PRO A 18 -11.12 -27.03 0.04
CA PRO A 18 -9.92 -27.08 0.86
C PRO A 18 -8.64 -27.24 0.03
N GLU A 19 -7.67 -26.35 0.24
CA GLU A 19 -6.36 -26.44 -0.40
C GLU A 19 -5.43 -27.36 0.41
N LEU A 20 -5.10 -28.54 -0.11
CA LEU A 20 -4.08 -29.43 0.45
C LEU A 20 -2.68 -29.03 -0.01
N ARG A 21 -1.74 -28.93 0.93
CA ARG A 21 -0.32 -28.68 0.67
C ARG A 21 0.54 -29.59 1.55
N PHE A 22 1.71 -29.94 1.05
CA PHE A 22 2.71 -30.69 1.81
C PHE A 22 3.87 -29.77 2.22
N THR A 23 4.29 -29.90 3.47
CA THR A 23 5.51 -29.23 3.95
C THR A 23 6.76 -29.94 3.39
N PRO A 24 7.93 -29.29 3.37
CA PRO A 24 9.18 -29.94 2.98
C PRO A 24 9.52 -31.18 3.82
N SER A 25 9.00 -31.24 5.05
CA SER A 25 9.12 -32.39 5.95
C SER A 25 8.10 -33.51 5.67
N GLY A 26 7.30 -33.40 4.61
CA GLY A 26 6.29 -34.40 4.20
C GLY A 26 4.96 -34.33 4.95
N ALA A 27 4.80 -33.45 5.94
CA ALA A 27 3.53 -33.33 6.66
C ALA A 27 2.47 -32.59 5.81
N ALA A 28 1.28 -33.18 5.69
CA ALA A 28 0.11 -32.61 5.03
C ALA A 28 -0.54 -31.46 5.84
N VAL A 29 -1.00 -30.43 5.13
CA VAL A 29 -1.69 -29.26 5.69
C VAL A 29 -2.83 -28.85 4.75
N ALA A 30 -4.05 -28.81 5.25
CA ALA A 30 -5.20 -28.31 4.50
C ALA A 30 -5.62 -26.94 5.02
N LYS A 31 -5.85 -26.00 4.10
CA LYS A 31 -6.26 -24.63 4.39
C LYS A 31 -7.61 -24.35 3.71
N PHE A 32 -8.55 -23.86 4.49
CA PHE A 32 -9.89 -23.50 4.01
C PHE A 32 -10.48 -22.37 4.85
N THR A 33 -11.52 -21.72 4.34
CA THR A 33 -12.20 -20.62 5.05
C THR A 33 -13.66 -20.99 5.32
N VAL A 34 -14.04 -20.90 6.59
CA VAL A 34 -15.40 -21.18 7.06
C VAL A 34 -16.14 -19.85 7.27
N ALA A 35 -17.31 -19.73 6.66
CA ALA A 35 -18.26 -18.65 6.91
C ALA A 35 -19.28 -19.09 7.96
N SER A 36 -19.33 -18.37 9.08
CA SER A 36 -20.33 -18.55 10.12
C SER A 36 -21.26 -17.34 10.15
N THR A 37 -22.48 -17.55 9.68
CA THR A 37 -23.53 -16.52 9.66
C THR A 37 -24.48 -16.80 10.82
N PRO A 38 -24.47 -16.00 11.90
CA PRO A 38 -25.47 -16.13 12.96
C PRO A 38 -26.83 -15.70 12.41
N ARG A 39 -27.87 -16.50 12.65
CA ARG A 39 -29.25 -16.12 12.37
C ARG A 39 -29.91 -15.73 13.69
N TYR A 40 -30.54 -14.56 13.74
CA TYR A 40 -31.30 -14.11 14.89
C TYR A 40 -32.75 -13.85 14.48
N MET A 41 -33.67 -14.06 15.41
CA MET A 41 -35.08 -13.78 15.18
C MET A 41 -35.35 -12.31 15.47
N ASP A 42 -35.84 -11.58 14.47
CA ASP A 42 -36.28 -10.20 14.66
C ASP A 42 -37.64 -10.21 15.37
N ARG A 43 -37.67 -9.64 16.58
CA ARG A 43 -38.86 -9.65 17.45
C ARG A 43 -39.99 -8.76 16.93
N GLN A 44 -39.71 -7.83 16.01
CA GLN A 44 -40.75 -6.97 15.43
C GLN A 44 -41.42 -7.63 14.22
N THR A 45 -40.65 -8.33 13.38
CA THR A 45 -41.17 -8.96 12.16
C THR A 45 -41.42 -10.46 12.30
N ASN A 46 -41.04 -11.09 13.42
CA ASN A 46 -41.07 -12.54 13.65
C ASN A 46 -40.34 -13.36 12.56
N GLU A 47 -39.38 -12.75 11.88
CA GLU A 47 -38.60 -13.39 10.82
C GLU A 47 -37.17 -13.66 11.27
N TRP A 48 -36.61 -14.77 10.80
CA TRP A 48 -35.19 -15.09 10.98
C TRP A 48 -34.35 -14.29 10.00
N LYS A 49 -33.60 -13.33 10.52
CA LYS A 49 -32.66 -12.51 9.74
C LYS A 49 -31.24 -13.01 9.91
N ASP A 50 -30.49 -12.92 8.83
CA ASP A 50 -29.07 -13.23 8.81
C ASP A 50 -28.30 -12.03 9.36
N GLY A 51 -27.41 -12.29 10.32
CA GLY A 51 -26.50 -11.29 10.87
C GLY A 51 -25.18 -11.20 10.11
N ASP A 52 -24.22 -10.54 10.74
CA ASP A 52 -22.89 -10.35 10.16
C ASP A 52 -22.15 -11.69 10.03
N THR A 53 -21.74 -12.00 8.80
CA THR A 53 -21.02 -13.24 8.51
C THR A 53 -19.57 -13.14 8.97
N LEU A 54 -19.18 -14.04 9.88
CA LEU A 54 -17.80 -14.17 10.33
C LEU A 54 -17.05 -15.15 9.41
N PHE A 55 -15.98 -14.67 8.77
CA PHE A 55 -15.09 -15.50 7.96
C PHE A 55 -13.83 -15.85 8.76
N LEU A 56 -13.63 -17.13 9.07
CA LEU A 56 -12.43 -17.61 9.75
C LEU A 56 -11.67 -18.58 8.87
N GLN A 57 -10.36 -18.33 8.76
CA GLN A 57 -9.44 -19.21 8.04
C GLN A 57 -8.95 -20.31 8.98
N CYS A 58 -9.18 -21.55 8.59
CA CYS A 58 -8.82 -22.73 9.36
C CYS A 58 -7.62 -23.44 8.72
N GLN A 59 -6.79 -24.06 9.55
CA GLN A 59 -5.67 -24.90 9.14
C GLN A 59 -5.71 -26.20 9.94
N ILE A 60 -5.72 -27.32 9.23
CA ILE A 60 -5.69 -28.67 9.82
C ILE A 60 -4.50 -29.44 9.25
N TRP A 61 -3.96 -30.39 10.01
CA TRP A 61 -2.66 -31.00 9.76
C TRP A 61 -2.76 -32.53 9.70
N ARG A 62 -1.78 -33.15 9.04
CA ARG A 62 -1.58 -34.60 8.93
C ARG A 62 -2.80 -35.29 8.30
N GLN A 63 -3.11 -36.51 8.72
CA GLN A 63 -4.21 -37.31 8.19
C GLN A 63 -5.55 -36.57 8.15
N ALA A 64 -5.84 -35.72 9.14
CA ALA A 64 -7.07 -34.94 9.13
C ALA A 64 -7.12 -33.90 8.00
N ALA A 65 -5.97 -33.42 7.52
CA ALA A 65 -5.88 -32.58 6.33
C ALA A 65 -6.21 -33.34 5.05
N GLU A 66 -5.73 -34.57 4.93
CA GLU A 66 -6.01 -35.43 3.78
C GLU A 66 -7.51 -35.75 3.71
N ASN A 67 -8.09 -36.18 4.82
CA ASN A 67 -9.54 -36.45 4.91
C ASN A 67 -10.37 -35.23 4.52
N VAL A 68 -10.01 -34.05 5.02
CA VAL A 68 -10.73 -32.81 4.70
C VAL A 68 -10.65 -32.47 3.22
N ALA A 69 -9.47 -32.58 2.62
CA ALA A 69 -9.27 -32.26 1.20
C ALA A 69 -9.95 -33.27 0.27
N GLU A 70 -10.08 -34.53 0.69
CA GLU A 70 -10.71 -35.58 -0.10
C GLU A 70 -12.24 -35.54 0.00
N THR A 71 -12.79 -35.20 1.17
CA THR A 71 -14.23 -35.31 1.43
C THR A 71 -15.00 -34.00 1.32
N LEU A 72 -14.39 -32.87 1.63
CA LEU A 72 -15.11 -31.60 1.75
C LEU A 72 -14.99 -30.74 0.49
N THR A 73 -16.10 -30.18 0.06
CA THR A 73 -16.20 -29.22 -1.06
C THR A 73 -16.86 -27.92 -0.60
N ARG A 74 -16.74 -26.88 -1.44
CA ARG A 74 -17.34 -25.57 -1.21
C ARG A 74 -18.84 -25.70 -0.92
N GLY A 75 -19.29 -25.01 0.13
CA GLY A 75 -20.68 -24.97 0.57
C GLY A 75 -21.04 -25.98 1.64
N MET A 76 -20.22 -27.02 1.86
CA MET A 76 -20.47 -28.01 2.90
C MET A 76 -20.41 -27.41 4.31
N ARG A 77 -21.32 -27.83 5.18
CA ARG A 77 -21.39 -27.40 6.58
C ARG A 77 -20.40 -28.19 7.42
N VAL A 78 -19.61 -27.49 8.23
CA VAL A 78 -18.55 -28.05 9.06
C VAL A 78 -18.62 -27.51 10.48
N ILE A 79 -18.13 -28.32 11.41
CA ILE A 79 -17.83 -27.90 12.79
C ILE A 79 -16.32 -27.94 12.93
N VAL A 80 -15.73 -26.79 13.26
CA VAL A 80 -14.29 -26.65 13.49
C VAL A 80 -14.08 -26.35 14.96
N SER A 81 -13.35 -27.21 15.65
CA SER A 81 -12.90 -26.98 17.02
C SER A 81 -11.38 -26.98 17.06
N GLY A 82 -10.79 -25.97 17.69
CA GLY A 82 -9.34 -25.90 17.82
C GLY A 82 -8.86 -24.59 18.42
N ARG A 83 -7.58 -24.31 18.21
CA ARG A 83 -6.90 -23.15 18.80
C ARG A 83 -7.05 -21.92 17.92
N PHE A 84 -7.56 -20.82 18.48
CA PHE A 84 -7.60 -19.55 17.78
C PHE A 84 -6.21 -18.89 17.78
N LYS A 85 -5.72 -18.53 16.60
CA LYS A 85 -4.46 -17.79 16.45
C LYS A 85 -4.73 -16.45 15.78
N ASN A 86 -4.49 -15.36 16.51
CA ASN A 86 -4.52 -14.03 15.92
C ASN A 86 -3.22 -13.76 15.15
N LEU A 87 -3.21 -14.14 13.87
CA LEU A 87 -2.11 -13.84 12.97
C LEU A 87 -2.19 -12.35 12.58
N LYS A 88 -1.27 -11.53 13.09
CA LYS A 88 -1.06 -10.18 12.55
C LYS A 88 -0.66 -10.31 11.08
N GLN A 89 -1.62 -10.16 10.17
CA GLN A 89 -1.32 -10.11 8.75
C GLN A 89 -0.47 -8.86 8.50
N LYS A 90 0.80 -9.06 8.17
CA LYS A 90 1.59 -7.97 7.60
C LYS A 90 0.94 -7.65 6.26
N PRO A 91 0.48 -6.41 6.01
CA PRO A 91 -0.12 -6.08 4.73
C PRO A 91 0.92 -6.39 3.64
N LYS A 92 0.53 -7.19 2.64
CA LYS A 92 1.33 -7.41 1.43
C LYS A 92 1.26 -6.14 0.59
N VAL A 93 1.90 -5.07 1.05
CA VAL A 93 2.17 -3.90 0.21
C VAL A 93 3.19 -4.37 -0.81
N SER A 94 2.80 -4.43 -2.08
CA SER A 94 3.73 -4.72 -3.17
C SER A 94 4.90 -3.74 -3.07
N GLN A 95 6.14 -4.24 -3.14
CA GLN A 95 7.34 -3.41 -3.02
C GLN A 95 7.40 -2.29 -4.09
N ALA A 96 6.59 -2.40 -5.16
CA ALA A 96 6.38 -1.35 -6.15
C ALA A 96 5.78 -0.05 -5.58
N ALA A 97 4.93 -0.13 -4.55
CA ALA A 97 4.34 1.04 -3.89
C ALA A 97 5.27 1.72 -2.88
N LEU A 98 6.38 1.08 -2.50
CA LEU A 98 7.33 1.57 -1.51
C LEU A 98 8.58 2.24 -2.09
N LYS A 99 8.67 2.43 -3.43
CA LYS A 99 9.66 3.36 -4.00
C LYS A 99 9.28 4.80 -3.62
N LYS A 100 9.61 5.18 -2.38
CA LYS A 100 9.67 6.59 -1.95
C LYS A 100 10.54 7.32 -2.96
N ILE A 101 9.93 8.16 -3.79
CA ILE A 101 10.67 9.14 -4.60
C ILE A 101 11.43 10.01 -3.60
N LYS A 102 12.72 9.74 -3.40
CA LYS A 102 13.59 10.59 -2.57
C LYS A 102 13.61 11.95 -3.26
N LYS A 103 12.88 12.92 -2.69
CA LYS A 103 12.88 14.30 -3.21
C LYS A 103 14.30 14.83 -3.09
N LYS A 104 14.92 15.18 -4.22
CA LYS A 104 16.24 15.83 -4.22
C LYS A 104 16.14 17.11 -3.37
N PRO A 105 17.04 17.34 -2.40
CA PRO A 105 17.03 18.56 -1.62
C PRO A 105 17.28 19.75 -2.55
N CYS A 106 16.60 20.87 -2.29
CA CYS A 106 16.80 22.10 -3.06
C CYS A 106 18.24 22.59 -2.88
N ALA A 107 18.92 22.91 -4.00
CA ALA A 107 20.29 23.43 -3.98
C ALA A 107 20.41 24.68 -3.10
N PHE A 108 19.53 25.67 -3.26
CA PHE A 108 19.52 26.88 -2.44
C PHE A 108 19.27 26.63 -0.95
N CYS A 109 18.41 25.66 -0.60
CA CYS A 109 18.21 25.28 0.80
C CYS A 109 19.45 24.59 1.40
N ARG A 110 20.15 23.76 0.62
CA ARG A 110 21.39 23.10 1.04
C ARG A 110 22.49 24.14 1.27
N ASP A 111 22.59 25.10 0.37
CA ASP A 111 23.63 26.14 0.38
C ASP A 111 23.23 27.34 1.26
N LYS A 112 22.07 27.27 1.94
CA LYS A 112 21.49 28.31 2.82
C LYS A 112 21.45 29.70 2.19
N VAL A 113 21.15 29.76 0.89
CA VAL A 113 21.03 31.02 0.15
C VAL A 113 19.71 31.69 0.51
N THR A 114 19.78 32.90 1.06
CA THR A 114 18.63 33.69 1.50
C THR A 114 18.04 34.56 0.38
N TYR A 115 18.90 35.05 -0.52
CA TYR A 115 18.56 35.93 -1.62
C TYR A 115 19.19 35.44 -2.94
N ILE A 116 18.43 35.49 -4.03
CA ILE A 116 18.87 35.09 -5.37
C ILE A 116 18.88 36.35 -6.22
N ASP A 117 20.08 36.83 -6.56
CA ASP A 117 20.27 38.05 -7.35
C ASP A 117 19.94 37.79 -8.83
N TYR A 118 19.34 38.79 -9.48
CA TYR A 118 19.09 38.79 -10.92
C TYR A 118 20.39 38.98 -11.74
N LYS A 119 21.45 39.49 -11.12
CA LYS A 119 22.75 39.66 -11.78
C LYS A 119 23.52 38.34 -11.93
N ASP A 120 23.17 37.31 -11.18
CA ASP A 120 23.85 36.00 -11.20
C ASP A 120 23.43 35.12 -12.38
N VAL A 121 23.77 35.55 -13.59
CA VAL A 121 23.37 34.87 -14.85
C VAL A 121 23.81 33.41 -14.87
N ALA A 122 24.96 33.07 -14.28
CA ALA A 122 25.49 31.70 -14.23
C ALA A 122 24.59 30.74 -13.43
N THR A 123 23.98 31.20 -12.33
CA THR A 123 23.08 30.37 -11.52
C THR A 123 21.71 30.29 -12.20
N LEU A 124 21.19 31.41 -12.70
CA LEU A 124 19.88 31.50 -13.33
C LEU A 124 19.77 30.70 -14.64
N ARG A 125 20.86 30.61 -15.43
CA ARG A 125 20.92 29.77 -16.63
C ARG A 125 20.60 28.30 -16.33
N LYS A 126 20.95 27.77 -15.15
CA LYS A 126 20.64 26.37 -14.74
C LYS A 126 19.13 26.12 -14.58
N TYR A 127 18.35 27.18 -14.34
CA TYR A 127 16.91 27.14 -14.13
C TYR A 127 16.09 27.49 -15.38
N ILE A 128 16.76 27.75 -16.51
CA ILE A 128 16.15 28.04 -17.79
C ILE A 128 16.45 26.86 -18.75
N SER A 129 15.53 26.57 -19.67
CA SER A 129 15.76 25.61 -20.76
C SER A 129 16.54 26.28 -21.90
N ASP A 130 17.11 25.49 -22.79
CA ASP A 130 17.88 26.03 -23.93
C ASP A 130 17.03 26.92 -24.84
N ARG A 131 15.70 26.76 -24.81
CA ARG A 131 14.71 27.60 -25.51
C ARG A 131 14.33 28.89 -24.77
N GLY A 132 14.89 29.14 -23.59
CA GLY A 132 14.50 30.28 -22.77
C GLY A 132 13.20 30.06 -21.97
N LYS A 133 12.74 28.82 -21.72
CA LYS A 133 11.58 28.60 -20.82
C LYS A 133 12.06 28.35 -19.39
N ILE A 134 11.37 28.89 -18.38
CA ILE A 134 11.70 28.63 -16.97
C ILE A 134 11.39 27.16 -16.67
N ARG A 135 12.38 26.40 -16.18
CA ARG A 135 12.23 24.98 -15.86
C ARG A 135 11.31 24.80 -14.65
N ALA A 136 10.44 23.80 -14.72
CA ALA A 136 9.53 23.48 -13.63
C ALA A 136 10.29 22.92 -12.42
N ARG A 137 9.75 23.14 -11.21
CA ARG A 137 10.29 22.68 -9.92
C ARG A 137 10.70 21.20 -9.91
N ARG A 138 9.93 20.34 -10.59
CA ARG A 138 10.21 18.90 -10.67
C ARG A 138 11.53 18.55 -11.37
N ILE A 139 11.98 19.42 -12.27
CA ILE A 139 13.22 19.26 -13.04
C ILE A 139 14.40 19.85 -12.26
N THR A 140 14.21 21.02 -11.66
CA THR A 140 15.28 21.77 -10.97
C THR A 140 15.47 21.37 -9.51
N GLY A 141 14.48 20.72 -8.89
CA GLY A 141 14.52 20.32 -7.49
C GLY A 141 14.38 21.48 -6.49
N ALA A 142 14.04 22.70 -6.94
CA ALA A 142 13.89 23.86 -6.05
C ALA A 142 12.74 23.66 -5.03
N CYS A 143 12.76 24.38 -3.90
CA CYS A 143 11.59 24.47 -3.03
C CYS A 143 10.58 25.48 -3.61
N THR A 144 9.35 25.54 -3.08
CA THR A 144 8.33 26.49 -3.59
C THR A 144 8.77 27.94 -3.41
N GLN A 145 9.44 28.28 -2.30
CA GLN A 145 9.92 29.63 -2.01
C GLN A 145 11.04 30.04 -2.96
N HIS A 146 12.11 29.23 -3.05
CA HIS A 146 13.22 29.51 -3.96
C HIS A 146 12.81 29.47 -5.43
N GLN A 147 11.85 28.63 -5.83
CA GLN A 147 11.34 28.66 -7.21
C GLN A 147 10.67 30.01 -7.54
N ARG A 148 9.96 30.63 -6.58
CA ARG A 148 9.39 31.99 -6.76
C ARG A 148 10.48 33.04 -6.88
N GLN A 149 11.49 32.99 -6.01
CA GLN A 149 12.64 33.91 -6.05
C GLN A 149 13.42 33.79 -7.36
N VAL A 150 13.75 32.56 -7.80
CA VAL A 150 14.39 32.31 -9.10
C VAL A 150 13.53 32.83 -10.24
N THR A 151 12.22 32.60 -10.21
CA THR A 151 11.32 33.08 -11.26
C THR A 151 11.30 34.61 -11.33
N ALA A 152 11.27 35.29 -10.18
CA ALA A 152 11.36 36.74 -10.11
C ALA A 152 12.71 37.25 -10.61
N ALA A 153 13.82 36.65 -10.15
CA ALA A 153 15.16 37.00 -10.58
C ALA A 153 15.33 36.82 -12.10
N ILE A 154 14.82 35.73 -12.69
CA ILE A 154 14.85 35.51 -14.15
C ILE A 154 14.04 36.58 -14.90
N LYS A 155 12.86 36.96 -14.39
CA LYS A 155 12.05 38.02 -15.01
C LYS A 155 12.78 39.36 -14.98
N ASN A 156 13.30 39.77 -13.82
CA ASN A 156 14.06 41.00 -13.66
C ASN A 156 15.34 40.98 -14.52
N SER A 157 16.02 39.83 -14.61
CA SER A 157 17.20 39.67 -15.48
C SER A 157 16.89 39.91 -16.95
N ARG A 158 15.68 39.53 -17.39
CA ARG A 158 15.25 39.70 -18.78
C ARG A 158 14.90 41.15 -19.09
N GLU A 159 14.30 41.85 -18.14
CA GLU A 159 14.00 43.28 -18.26
C GLU A 159 15.28 44.11 -18.42
N VAL A 160 16.38 43.68 -17.77
CA VAL A 160 17.72 44.30 -17.89
C VAL A 160 18.58 43.64 -18.99
N ALA A 161 17.99 42.83 -19.87
CA ALA A 161 18.65 42.17 -21.01
C ALA A 161 19.85 41.24 -20.67
N LEU A 162 19.95 40.74 -19.43
CA LEU A 162 20.99 39.77 -19.02
C LEU A 162 20.65 38.33 -19.45
N LEU A 163 19.37 38.03 -19.69
CA LEU A 163 18.88 36.72 -20.11
C LEU A 163 17.84 36.85 -21.24
N PRO A 164 17.80 35.90 -22.20
CA PRO A 164 16.83 35.94 -23.28
C PRO A 164 15.41 35.53 -22.83
N TYR A 165 14.40 36.18 -23.42
CA TYR A 165 12.99 35.78 -23.31
C TYR A 165 12.70 34.50 -24.11
N THR A 166 13.25 34.43 -25.31
CA THR A 166 13.19 33.29 -26.23
C THR A 166 14.59 33.06 -26.78
N SER A 167 15.08 31.83 -26.71
CA SER A 167 16.35 31.50 -27.37
C SER A 167 16.06 31.14 -28.82
N THR A 168 16.53 31.98 -29.74
CA THR A 168 16.57 31.74 -31.19
C THR A 168 17.94 31.19 -31.61
N ALA A 169 18.67 30.53 -30.69
CA ALA A 169 19.80 29.72 -31.10
C ALA A 169 19.24 28.41 -31.66
N ARG A 170 19.39 28.22 -32.99
CA ARG A 170 19.21 26.91 -33.64
C ARG A 170 20.33 25.97 -33.21
#